data_AF-A0AAU1K630-F1
#
_entry.id   AF-A0AAU1K630-F1
#
_cell.length_a   1.000
_cell.length_b   1.000
_cell.length_c   1.000
_cell.angle_alpha   90.00
_cell.angle_beta   90.00
_cell.angle_gamma   90.00
#
_symmetry.space_group_name_H-M   'P 1'
#
loop_
_entity.id
_entity.type
_entity.pdbx_description
1 polymer ?
#
loop_
_entity_poly.entity_id
_entity_poly.type
_entity_poly.pdbx_seq_one_letter_code
_entity_poly.pdbx_strand_id
1 'polypeptide(L)'
;MFGLTFEKLFLVAIVAGLVIGPQRLPIYTHRLAELIRSVRSFVDASKARADLEALDVRQYDPRRIVRKALTEPATAQPAGEADLEEQASRVRPGQKYLVTGGSAHPRRILIDSLPEDDPRRLAAHVPTPAADDETELLLAEVEQLLEKPARS
;
A
#
# COMPACT_ATOMS: atom_id res chain seq x y z
N MET A 1 -46.19 18.95 13.44
CA MET A 1 -45.94 18.64 12.02
C MET A 1 -45.59 19.94 11.30
N PHE A 2 -44.36 20.09 10.81
CA PHE A 2 -43.94 21.30 10.10
C PHE A 2 -44.78 21.43 8.83
N GLY A 3 -45.59 22.48 8.71
CA GLY A 3 -46.46 22.73 7.56
C GLY A 3 -45.71 23.17 6.30
N LEU A 4 -44.63 22.45 5.97
CA LEU A 4 -43.76 22.62 4.79
C LEU A 4 -44.47 22.04 3.58
N THR A 5 -45.13 22.91 2.82
CA THR A 5 -45.62 22.61 1.49
C THR A 5 -44.53 22.93 0.46
N PHE A 6 -44.61 22.32 -0.73
CA PHE A 6 -43.64 22.55 -1.82
C PHE A 6 -43.46 24.04 -2.13
N GLU A 7 -44.57 24.79 -2.18
CA GLU A 7 -44.58 26.24 -2.36
C GLU A 7 -43.73 26.98 -1.31
N LYS A 8 -43.85 26.61 -0.03
CA LYS A 8 -43.08 27.24 1.06
C LYS A 8 -41.60 26.89 0.98
N LEU A 9 -41.25 25.66 0.62
CA LEU A 9 -39.86 25.26 0.37
C LEU A 9 -39.25 26.09 -0.76
N PHE A 10 -40.00 26.27 -1.86
CA PHE A 10 -39.55 27.05 -2.99
C PHE A 10 -39.35 28.53 -2.62
N LEU A 11 -40.31 29.11 -1.89
CA LEU A 11 -40.19 30.48 -1.38
C LEU A 11 -38.96 30.65 -0.48
N VAL A 12 -38.74 29.71 0.45
CA VAL A 12 -37.56 29.73 1.34
C VAL A 12 -36.28 29.59 0.54
N ALA A 13 -36.23 28.74 -0.49
CA ALA A 13 -35.06 28.58 -1.33
C ALA A 13 -34.71 29.87 -2.10
N ILE A 14 -35.71 30.59 -2.61
CA ILE A 14 -35.51 31.90 -3.26
C ILE A 14 -34.95 32.90 -2.24
N VAL A 15 -35.58 33.02 -1.07
CA VAL A 15 -35.15 33.97 -0.03
C VAL A 15 -33.73 33.64 0.45
N ALA A 16 -33.44 32.38 0.72
CA ALA A 16 -32.11 31.93 1.12
C ALA A 16 -31.06 32.21 0.03
N GLY A 17 -31.40 31.96 -1.24
CA GLY A 17 -30.52 32.26 -2.36
C GLY A 17 -30.25 33.75 -2.55
N LEU A 18 -31.23 34.61 -2.24
CA LEU A 18 -31.05 36.06 -2.24
C LEU A 18 -30.14 36.52 -1.09
N VAL A 19 -30.35 36.00 0.12
CA VAL A 19 -29.57 36.34 1.32
C VAL A 19 -28.11 35.89 1.21
N ILE A 20 -27.88 34.67 0.70
CA ILE A 20 -26.53 34.11 0.49
C ILE A 20 -25.88 34.71 -0.78
N GLY A 21 -26.70 35.10 -1.75
CA GLY A 21 -26.32 35.57 -3.07
C GLY A 21 -26.17 34.41 -4.08
N PRO A 22 -26.68 34.56 -5.33
CA PRO A 22 -26.68 33.51 -6.34
C PRO A 22 -25.27 33.10 -6.79
N GLN A 23 -24.29 33.98 -6.62
CA GLN A 23 -22.89 33.72 -6.96
C GLN A 23 -22.20 32.78 -5.95
N ARG A 24 -22.68 32.71 -4.70
CA ARG A 24 -22.05 31.89 -3.65
C ARG A 24 -22.70 30.53 -3.47
N LEU A 25 -23.98 30.39 -3.82
CA LEU A 25 -24.69 29.11 -3.80
C LEU A 25 -23.94 27.96 -4.52
N PRO A 26 -23.44 28.14 -5.76
CA PRO A 26 -22.74 27.07 -6.49
C PRO A 26 -21.48 26.59 -5.77
N ILE A 27 -20.75 27.51 -5.13
CA ILE A 27 -19.52 27.20 -4.41
C ILE A 27 -19.81 26.24 -3.24
N TYR A 28 -20.89 26.48 -2.51
CA TYR A 28 -21.30 25.60 -1.40
C TYR A 28 -21.93 24.29 -1.90
N THR A 29 -22.67 24.29 -3.00
CA THR A 29 -23.23 23.05 -3.56
C THR A 29 -22.15 22.14 -4.11
N HIS A 30 -21.04 22.66 -4.63
CA HIS A 30 -19.88 21.84 -5.01
C HIS A 30 -19.32 21.07 -3.80
N ARG A 31 -19.14 21.72 -2.65
CA ARG A 31 -18.68 21.05 -1.41
C ARG A 31 -19.66 20.00 -0.91
N LEU A 32 -20.96 20.30 -0.99
CA LEU A 32 -22.00 19.34 -0.64
C LEU A 32 -22.03 18.16 -1.62
N ALA A 33 -21.86 18.41 -2.92
CA ALA A 33 -21.84 17.36 -3.94
C ALA A 33 -20.61 16.45 -3.79
N GLU A 34 -19.44 17.01 -3.48
CA GLU A 34 -18.23 16.25 -3.12
C GLU A 34 -18.49 15.35 -1.91
N LEU A 35 -19.11 15.89 -0.85
CA LEU A 35 -19.46 15.13 0.35
C LEU A 35 -20.51 14.05 0.08
N ILE A 36 -21.55 14.34 -0.69
CA ILE A 36 -22.54 13.34 -1.09
C ILE A 36 -21.88 12.24 -1.91
N ARG A 37 -20.93 12.58 -2.80
CA ARG A 37 -20.21 11.60 -3.60
C ARG A 37 -19.26 10.75 -2.76
N SER A 38 -18.59 11.33 -1.76
CA SER A 38 -17.76 10.57 -0.81
C SER A 38 -18.61 9.64 0.04
N VAL A 39 -19.74 10.12 0.58
CA VAL A 39 -20.70 9.30 1.32
C VAL A 39 -21.25 8.17 0.45
N ARG A 40 -21.63 8.45 -0.80
CA ARG A 40 -22.07 7.43 -1.76
C ARG A 40 -20.98 6.39 -2.00
N SER A 41 -19.74 6.80 -2.27
CA SER A 41 -18.63 5.87 -2.46
C SER A 41 -18.33 5.03 -1.22
N PHE A 42 -18.53 5.59 -0.02
CA PHE A 42 -18.38 4.88 1.24
C PHE A 42 -19.48 3.84 1.45
N VAL A 43 -20.73 4.20 1.13
CA VAL A 43 -21.87 3.28 1.13
C VAL A 43 -21.68 2.19 0.07
N ASP A 44 -21.24 2.53 -1.14
CA ASP A 44 -20.99 1.58 -2.22
C ASP A 44 -19.82 0.64 -1.89
N ALA A 45 -18.75 1.15 -1.27
CA ALA A 45 -17.64 0.34 -0.76
C ALA A 45 -18.06 -0.59 0.39
N SER A 46 -19.04 -0.17 1.20
CA SER A 46 -19.63 -0.99 2.25
C SER A 46 -20.58 -2.03 1.67
N LYS A 47 -21.37 -1.69 0.65
CA LYS A 47 -22.20 -2.63 -0.13
C LYS A 47 -21.38 -3.63 -0.92
N ALA A 48 -20.20 -3.25 -1.44
CA ALA A 48 -19.28 -4.19 -2.09
C ALA A 48 -18.76 -5.30 -1.15
N ARG A 49 -18.89 -5.11 0.17
CA ARG A 49 -18.65 -6.15 1.19
C ARG A 49 -19.92 -6.71 1.79
N ALA A 50 -21.00 -5.93 1.74
CA ALA A 50 -22.34 -6.31 2.10
C ALA A 50 -23.12 -6.61 0.81
N ASP A 51 -22.70 -7.66 0.11
CA ASP A 51 -23.64 -8.45 -0.70
C ASP A 51 -24.71 -8.94 0.28
N LEU A 52 -25.73 -8.11 0.51
CA LEU A 52 -26.89 -8.44 1.34
C LEU A 52 -27.79 -9.48 0.65
N GLU A 53 -27.38 -9.96 -0.51
CA GLU A 53 -27.91 -11.13 -1.22
C GLU A 53 -27.08 -12.40 -0.96
N ALA A 54 -25.84 -12.28 -0.49
CA ALA A 54 -25.03 -13.40 0.03
C ALA A 54 -25.38 -13.77 1.48
N LEU A 55 -26.39 -13.10 2.07
CA LEU A 55 -26.99 -13.51 3.34
C LEU A 55 -28.04 -14.63 3.16
N ASP A 56 -28.05 -15.32 2.02
CA ASP A 56 -28.61 -16.67 1.92
C ASP A 56 -27.53 -17.69 2.33
N VAL A 57 -27.50 -18.02 3.63
CA VAL A 57 -26.54 -18.94 4.28
C VAL A 57 -26.37 -20.27 3.52
N ARG A 58 -27.38 -20.69 2.76
CA ARG A 58 -27.40 -21.95 2.01
C ARG A 58 -26.56 -21.95 0.74
N GLN A 59 -26.15 -20.79 0.23
CA GLN A 59 -25.38 -20.70 -1.01
C GLN A 59 -23.85 -20.71 -0.80
N TYR A 60 -23.39 -20.79 0.46
CA TYR A 60 -21.98 -20.97 0.82
C TYR A 60 -21.65 -22.43 1.15
N ASP A 61 -21.88 -23.36 0.22
CA ASP A 61 -21.55 -24.77 0.44
C ASP A 61 -20.02 -24.98 0.39
N PRO A 62 -19.37 -25.34 1.53
CA PRO A 62 -17.92 -25.44 1.62
C PRO A 62 -17.31 -26.43 0.62
N ARG A 63 -18.08 -27.44 0.19
CA ARG A 63 -17.63 -28.43 -0.79
C ARG A 63 -17.34 -27.80 -2.16
N ARG A 64 -18.13 -26.79 -2.57
CA ARG A 64 -17.89 -26.06 -3.82
C ARG A 64 -16.61 -25.24 -3.75
N ILE A 65 -16.31 -24.65 -2.60
CA ILE A 65 -15.12 -23.81 -2.39
C ILE A 65 -13.86 -24.66 -2.46
N VAL A 66 -13.85 -25.81 -1.78
CA VAL A 66 -12.72 -26.75 -1.82
C VAL A 66 -12.54 -27.35 -3.21
N ARG A 67 -13.62 -27.76 -3.89
CA ARG A 67 -13.54 -28.25 -5.27
C ARG A 67 -12.99 -27.17 -6.20
N LYS A 68 -13.41 -25.91 -6.07
CA LYS A 68 -12.82 -24.80 -6.84
C LYS A 68 -11.34 -24.62 -6.52
N ALA A 69 -10.93 -24.64 -5.25
CA ALA A 69 -9.52 -24.54 -4.86
C ALA A 69 -8.63 -25.71 -5.37
N LEU A 70 -9.22 -26.88 -5.58
CA LEU A 70 -8.54 -28.05 -6.15
C LEU A 70 -8.56 -28.08 -7.69
N THR A 71 -9.51 -27.40 -8.32
CA THR A 71 -9.73 -27.43 -9.78
C THR A 71 -9.13 -26.21 -10.47
N GLU A 72 -9.14 -25.06 -9.79
CA GLU A 72 -8.41 -23.86 -10.21
C GLU A 72 -6.92 -24.12 -9.92
N PRO A 73 -6.04 -24.15 -10.93
CA PRO A 73 -4.61 -24.08 -10.64
C PRO A 73 -4.42 -22.81 -9.82
N ALA A 74 -3.67 -22.90 -8.72
CA ALA A 74 -3.35 -21.72 -7.92
C ALA A 74 -2.58 -20.75 -8.81
N THR A 75 -3.30 -19.86 -9.49
CA THR A 75 -2.73 -18.72 -10.19
C THR A 75 -2.35 -17.74 -9.10
N ALA A 76 -1.37 -18.12 -8.28
CA ALA A 76 -0.42 -17.17 -7.75
C ALA A 76 0.20 -16.55 -8.99
N GLN A 77 -0.43 -15.49 -9.49
CA GLN A 77 0.03 -14.77 -10.64
C GLN A 77 1.50 -14.45 -10.35
N PRO A 78 2.46 -15.07 -11.06
CA PRO A 78 3.85 -14.70 -10.86
C PRO A 78 3.88 -13.21 -11.20
N ALA A 79 4.32 -12.38 -10.25
CA ALA A 79 4.59 -10.98 -10.54
C ALA A 79 5.45 -10.99 -11.81
N GLY A 80 5.01 -10.28 -12.85
CA GLY A 80 5.73 -10.30 -14.12
C GLY A 80 7.17 -9.86 -13.88
N GLU A 81 8.12 -10.32 -14.70
CA GLU A 81 9.53 -9.94 -14.57
C GLU A 81 9.70 -8.40 -14.45
N ALA A 82 8.88 -7.64 -15.19
CA ALA A 82 8.81 -6.18 -15.10
C ALA A 82 8.34 -5.66 -13.72
N ASP A 83 7.38 -6.31 -13.08
CA ASP A 83 6.91 -5.93 -11.73
C ASP A 83 7.97 -6.23 -10.66
N LEU A 84 8.77 -7.28 -10.87
CA LEU A 84 9.88 -7.66 -9.99
C LEU A 84 11.04 -6.66 -10.08
N GLU A 85 11.38 -6.21 -11.29
CA GLU A 85 12.37 -5.16 -11.54
C GLU A 85 11.94 -3.81 -10.95
N GLU A 86 10.67 -3.43 -11.13
CA GLU A 86 10.15 -2.19 -10.54
C GLU A 86 10.19 -2.26 -9.01
N GLN A 87 9.88 -3.41 -8.41
CA GLN A 87 10.04 -3.63 -6.98
C GLN A 87 11.50 -3.54 -6.55
N ALA A 88 12.44 -4.11 -7.32
CA ALA A 88 13.87 -4.06 -7.03
C ALA A 88 14.40 -2.63 -6.99
N SER A 89 13.92 -1.75 -7.89
CA SER A 89 14.30 -0.33 -7.90
C SER A 89 13.90 0.44 -6.63
N ARG A 90 12.88 -0.05 -5.90
CA ARG A 90 12.40 0.55 -4.64
C ARG A 90 13.13 0.02 -3.41
N VAL A 91 13.83 -1.11 -3.53
CA VAL A 91 14.56 -1.73 -2.43
C VAL A 91 15.82 -0.93 -2.16
N ARG A 92 16.05 -0.58 -0.89
CA ARG A 92 17.28 0.12 -0.49
C ARG A 92 18.41 -0.89 -0.24
N PRO A 93 19.67 -0.52 -0.55
CA PRO A 93 20.81 -1.34 -0.16
C PRO A 93 20.82 -1.54 1.37
N GLY A 94 20.88 -2.79 1.81
CA GLY A 94 20.90 -3.19 3.23
C GLY A 94 19.52 -3.47 3.82
N GLN A 95 18.47 -3.46 2.99
CA GLN A 95 17.14 -3.83 3.42
C GLN A 95 17.08 -5.35 3.72
N LYS A 96 16.58 -5.72 4.91
CA LYS A 96 16.48 -7.12 5.36
C LYS A 96 15.14 -7.78 5.03
N TYR A 97 14.09 -6.97 4.90
CA TYR A 97 12.72 -7.45 4.70
C TYR A 97 12.04 -6.73 3.55
N LEU A 98 11.37 -7.50 2.71
CA LEU A 98 10.44 -7.00 1.71
C LEU A 98 9.02 -7.09 2.27
N VAL A 99 8.27 -6.00 2.20
CA VAL A 99 6.84 -5.99 2.55
C VAL A 99 6.04 -6.32 1.30
N THR A 100 5.37 -7.46 1.30
CA THR A 100 4.52 -7.95 0.21
C THR A 100 3.05 -7.99 0.67
N GLY A 101 2.12 -8.10 -0.26
CA GLY A 101 0.68 -8.12 0.05
C GLY A 101 0.01 -6.75 0.04
N GLY A 102 -1.32 -6.73 0.02
CA GLY A 102 -2.10 -5.49 -0.02
C GLY A 102 -2.16 -4.78 1.34
N SER A 103 -2.62 -3.52 1.34
CA SER A 103 -2.68 -2.65 2.55
C SER A 103 -3.45 -3.22 3.73
N ALA A 104 -4.36 -4.19 3.49
CA ALA A 104 -5.12 -4.87 4.54
C ALA A 104 -4.37 -6.06 5.18
N HIS A 105 -3.40 -6.67 4.48
CA HIS A 105 -2.66 -7.85 4.95
C HIS A 105 -1.19 -7.79 4.49
N PRO A 106 -0.37 -6.95 5.11
CA PRO A 106 1.05 -6.90 4.80
C PRO A 106 1.74 -8.18 5.30
N ARG A 107 2.46 -8.86 4.42
CA ARG A 107 3.40 -9.94 4.75
C ARG A 107 4.82 -9.42 4.66
N ARG A 108 5.68 -9.91 5.55
CA ARG A 108 7.12 -9.62 5.53
C ARG A 108 7.86 -10.86 5.10
N ILE A 109 8.62 -10.75 4.03
CA ILE A 109 9.48 -11.82 3.52
C ILE A 109 10.92 -11.37 3.71
N LEU A 110 11.76 -12.26 4.24
CA LEU A 110 13.17 -11.98 4.47
C LEU A 110 13.90 -12.00 3.11
N ILE A 111 14.72 -11.00 2.82
CA ILE A 111 15.34 -10.87 1.50
C ILE A 111 16.26 -12.04 1.15
N ASP A 112 16.96 -12.61 2.14
CA ASP A 112 17.79 -13.81 1.98
C ASP A 112 16.98 -15.09 1.69
N SER A 113 15.66 -15.07 1.87
CA SER A 113 14.77 -16.19 1.52
C SER A 113 14.29 -16.16 0.06
N LEU A 114 14.56 -15.07 -0.68
CA LEU A 114 14.27 -15.01 -2.11
C LEU A 114 15.33 -15.80 -2.92
N PRO A 115 14.97 -16.31 -4.12
CA PRO A 115 15.93 -16.95 -5.03
C PRO A 115 17.19 -16.09 -5.26
N GLU A 116 18.32 -16.74 -5.50
CA GLU A 116 19.61 -16.05 -5.70
C GLU A 116 19.58 -15.10 -6.91
N ASP A 117 18.88 -15.48 -7.97
CA ASP A 117 18.70 -14.70 -9.20
C ASP A 117 17.61 -13.61 -9.11
N ASP A 118 16.95 -13.43 -7.96
CA ASP A 118 15.86 -12.45 -7.83
C ASP A 118 16.42 -11.00 -7.82
N PRO A 119 15.94 -10.09 -8.70
CA PRO A 119 16.48 -8.74 -8.80
C PRO A 119 16.35 -7.95 -7.49
N ARG A 120 15.38 -8.28 -6.63
CA ARG A 120 15.17 -7.62 -5.33
C ARG A 120 16.23 -8.01 -4.31
N ARG A 121 16.79 -9.21 -4.42
CA ARG A 121 17.90 -9.68 -3.58
C ARG A 121 19.20 -9.01 -4.00
N LEU A 122 19.45 -8.92 -5.30
CA LEU A 122 20.61 -8.22 -5.86
C LEU A 122 20.62 -6.73 -5.48
N ALA A 123 19.46 -6.06 -5.54
CA ALA A 123 19.35 -4.66 -5.15
C ALA A 123 19.56 -4.40 -3.65
N ALA A 124 19.16 -5.35 -2.79
CA ALA A 124 19.37 -5.26 -1.35
C ALA A 124 20.79 -5.61 -0.91
N HIS A 125 21.52 -6.37 -1.74
CA HIS A 125 22.86 -6.81 -1.44
C HIS A 125 23.78 -5.59 -1.33
N VAL A 126 24.11 -5.25 -0.08
CA VAL A 126 25.27 -4.41 0.20
C VAL A 126 26.44 -5.36 0.03
N PRO A 127 27.38 -5.10 -0.90
CA PRO A 127 28.66 -5.77 -0.81
C PRO A 127 29.16 -5.49 0.60
N THR A 128 29.21 -6.53 1.44
CA THR A 128 30.00 -6.49 2.66
C THR A 128 31.32 -5.87 2.20
N PRO A 129 31.76 -4.71 2.76
CA PRO A 129 33.10 -4.25 2.45
C PRO A 129 33.93 -5.49 2.66
N ALA A 130 34.56 -5.97 1.58
CA ALA A 130 35.39 -7.14 1.67
C ALA A 130 36.23 -6.89 2.92
N ALA A 131 36.33 -7.90 3.78
CA ALA A 131 37.33 -7.86 4.83
C ALA A 131 38.64 -7.73 4.06
N ASP A 132 38.97 -6.47 3.77
CA ASP A 132 40.02 -6.10 2.87
C ASP A 132 41.22 -6.43 3.73
N ASP A 133 41.93 -7.48 3.33
CA ASP A 133 43.28 -7.77 3.78
C ASP A 133 44.11 -6.47 3.85
N GLU A 134 43.78 -5.45 3.04
CA GLU A 134 44.32 -4.10 3.07
C GLU A 134 44.08 -3.32 4.37
N THR A 135 42.90 -3.43 5.01
CA THR A 135 42.64 -2.76 6.30
C THR A 135 43.38 -3.42 7.45
N GLU A 136 43.51 -4.75 7.47
CA GLU A 136 44.35 -5.46 8.44
C GLU A 136 45.84 -5.20 8.19
N LEU A 137 46.29 -5.12 6.93
CA LEU A 137 47.67 -4.78 6.59
C LEU A 137 48.00 -3.33 6.96
N LEU A 138 47.08 -2.39 6.75
CA LEU A 138 47.27 -0.99 7.16
C LEU A 138 47.24 -0.83 8.68
N LEU A 139 46.39 -1.58 9.39
CA LEU A 139 46.39 -1.61 10.85
C LEU A 139 47.68 -2.24 11.40
N ALA A 140 48.15 -3.34 10.80
CA ALA A 140 49.42 -3.98 11.16
C ALA A 140 50.64 -3.09 10.85
N GLU A 141 50.64 -2.37 9.72
CA GLU A 141 51.70 -1.41 9.36
C GLU A 141 51.72 -0.20 10.32
N VAL A 142 50.54 0.31 10.70
CA VAL A 142 50.42 1.40 11.68
C VAL A 142 50.85 0.95 13.08
N GLU A 143 50.49 -0.26 13.48
CA GLU A 143 50.92 -0.85 14.75
C GLU A 143 52.43 -1.08 14.78
N GLN A 144 53.02 -1.57 13.68
CA GLN A 144 54.46 -1.76 13.53
C GLN A 144 55.25 -0.42 13.52
N LEU A 145 54.65 0.66 13.03
CA LEU A 145 55.20 2.02 13.12
C LEU A 145 55.11 2.61 14.54
N LEU A 146 54.06 2.27 15.30
CA LEU A 146 53.89 2.68 16.69
C LEU A 146 54.82 1.90 17.65
N GLU A 147 55.15 0.65 17.34
CA GLU A 147 55.98 -0.23 18.16
C GLU A 147 57.50 -0.10 17.89
N LYS A 148 57.91 0.80 16.99
CA LYS A 148 59.32 1.08 16.70
C LYS A 148 59.84 2.17 17.65
N PRO A 149 60.48 1.85 18.79
CA PRO A 149 61.11 2.87 19.60
C PRO A 149 62.27 3.48 18.82
N ALA A 150 62.30 4.80 18.78
CA ALA A 150 63.50 5.54 18.40
C ALA A 150 64.70 5.07 19.24
N ARG A 151 65.61 4.34 18.62
CA ARG A 151 67.02 4.18 19.00
C ARG A 151 67.80 4.27 17.69
N SER A 152 68.51 5.36 17.40
CA SER A 152 69.79 5.79 17.99
C SER A 152 70.80 4.65 18.01
#